data_AF-A0A246AHH5-F1
#
_entry.id   AF-A0A246AHH5-F1
#
_cell.length_a   1.000
_cell.length_b   1.000
_cell.length_c   1.000
_cell.angle_alpha   90.00
_cell.angle_beta   90.00
_cell.angle_gamma   90.00
#
_symmetry.space_group_name_H-M   'P 1'
#
loop_
_entity.id
_entity.type
_entity.pdbx_description
1 polymer ?
#
loop_
_entity_poly.entity_id
_entity_poly.type
_entity_poly.pdbx_seq_one_letter_code
_entity_poly.pdbx_strand_id
1 'polypeptide(L)'
;MKPVLSLIAILFLSSISLAQSTANNLQHDVERCNNAFESGTIEDIKLNFPLVEQQGIILAMQKGKYQRKKGQSQIVKVYRDSALVLLTGTFVIGNSGDETDYSNIYSGIYVFKPVKGTWVMTSKLPVDRLNHLKAHRIGLKIAPVDGTIAVRDTMEILTREKYGFLLSLNHRAKIENVQLNQKKAYFVFDGGILWVKSSAGMKEQLILAYTLKVDNDPKNENSGYFDSNFGHVREQFYWHPFFNFSSSNDLADFQLLASIPSAYHVATGLRQTDRIVDDQRIITAKSPYATFALSLYYDKEWEVKTLDKGNYKFQIFGNKTFKPTSDTLYQSFSKTNDLLIEKFGKPQGNYLCIVQNRSKDFPIWLNRSNDMIVAGNHGGFIITNRAMSPLAPFGHEVAHAWTRPVGPATNFLREGWASFAEAYLLEKSFGDTTVSRFMANYKSLYFKGGFDGKSSLWDDASNNGVSYYKGVWVLYMLRDQLGKAVFDKGLKAFIQSKKQMDISLFIKSLSEAAGTDVKHVVEPWIKSKQVPHVGALITEKELSISQEGDVFVFPIDIAFMLQDNRIVRKTFNISKSLQSFQLDGFSKNDIKSIKIDPDNKLLIKIMSETSL
;
A
#
# COMPACT_ATOMS: atom_id res chain seq x y z
N MET A 1 43.35 -51.01 -24.75
CA MET A 1 42.22 -50.06 -24.58
C MET A 1 41.37 -50.47 -23.38
N LYS A 2 41.71 -50.03 -22.17
CA LYS A 2 40.88 -50.04 -20.94
C LYS A 2 41.65 -49.28 -19.85
N PRO A 3 41.64 -47.93 -19.84
CA PRO A 3 41.66 -47.24 -18.54
C PRO A 3 40.84 -45.94 -18.48
N VAL A 4 39.91 -45.68 -19.42
CA VAL A 4 39.13 -44.41 -19.41
C VAL A 4 37.78 -44.54 -18.70
N LEU A 5 37.20 -45.74 -18.56
CA LEU A 5 35.89 -45.91 -17.89
C LEU A 5 35.94 -45.90 -16.35
N SER A 6 37.07 -46.23 -15.71
CA SER A 6 37.14 -46.34 -14.24
C SER A 6 37.36 -44.99 -13.54
N LEU A 7 38.06 -44.05 -14.18
CA LEU A 7 38.30 -42.71 -13.62
C LEU A 7 37.03 -41.85 -13.65
N ILE A 8 36.21 -42.02 -14.69
CA ILE A 8 34.91 -41.36 -14.82
C ILE A 8 33.96 -41.88 -13.72
N ALA A 9 33.85 -43.19 -13.51
CA ALA A 9 32.98 -43.75 -12.46
C ALA A 9 33.35 -43.27 -11.04
N ILE A 10 34.64 -43.14 -10.71
CA ILE A 10 35.11 -42.69 -9.38
C ILE A 10 34.91 -41.17 -9.17
N LEU A 11 35.07 -40.35 -10.21
CA LEU A 11 34.74 -38.92 -10.18
C LEU A 11 33.22 -38.70 -10.05
N PHE A 12 32.40 -39.53 -10.72
CA PHE A 12 30.95 -39.49 -10.58
C PHE A 12 30.52 -39.92 -9.16
N LEU A 13 31.08 -41.00 -8.60
CA LEU A 13 30.76 -41.47 -7.24
C LEU A 13 31.17 -40.48 -6.14
N SER A 14 32.35 -39.84 -6.26
CA SER A 14 32.80 -38.82 -5.30
C SER A 14 32.00 -37.52 -5.38
N SER A 15 31.61 -37.09 -6.59
CA SER A 15 30.73 -35.94 -6.78
C SER A 15 29.31 -36.17 -6.23
N ILE A 16 28.78 -37.40 -6.36
CA ILE A 16 27.48 -37.80 -5.79
C ILE A 16 27.56 -37.82 -4.26
N SER A 17 28.64 -38.35 -3.68
CA SER A 17 28.89 -38.37 -2.22
C SER A 17 28.97 -36.97 -1.61
N LEU A 18 29.70 -36.03 -2.24
CA LEU A 18 29.77 -34.63 -1.79
C LEU A 18 28.45 -33.87 -1.97
N ALA A 19 27.72 -34.11 -3.07
CA ALA A 19 26.41 -33.50 -3.29
C ALA A 19 25.38 -33.99 -2.25
N GLN A 20 25.46 -35.26 -1.84
CA GLN A 20 24.59 -35.83 -0.84
C GLN A 20 24.92 -35.34 0.58
N SER A 21 26.20 -35.17 0.92
CA SER A 21 26.61 -34.61 2.23
C SER A 21 26.26 -33.12 2.39
N THR A 22 26.44 -32.33 1.33
CA THR A 22 26.07 -30.90 1.32
C THR A 22 24.56 -30.69 1.44
N ALA A 23 23.75 -31.54 0.80
CA ALA A 23 22.29 -31.52 0.92
C ALA A 23 21.82 -31.94 2.32
N ASN A 24 22.45 -32.95 2.94
CA ASN A 24 22.14 -33.36 4.32
C ASN A 24 22.44 -32.25 5.33
N ASN A 25 23.55 -31.51 5.16
CA ASN A 25 23.86 -30.34 6.00
C ASN A 25 22.84 -29.22 5.82
N LEU A 26 22.42 -28.93 4.58
CA LEU A 26 21.38 -27.93 4.31
C LEU A 26 20.06 -28.31 5.00
N GLN A 27 19.63 -29.57 4.91
CA GLN A 27 18.38 -30.00 5.55
C GLN A 27 18.42 -29.83 7.07
N HIS A 28 19.54 -30.16 7.71
CA HIS A 28 19.75 -29.92 9.13
C HIS A 28 19.67 -28.43 9.49
N ASP A 29 20.33 -27.56 8.73
CA ASP A 29 20.31 -26.11 8.97
C ASP A 29 18.91 -25.50 8.76
N VAL A 30 18.15 -26.01 7.78
CA VAL A 30 16.74 -25.65 7.54
C VAL A 30 15.86 -26.04 8.73
N GLU A 31 16.01 -27.25 9.25
CA GLU A 31 15.24 -27.68 10.42
C GLU A 31 15.63 -26.91 11.69
N ARG A 32 16.91 -26.51 11.83
CA ARG A 32 17.35 -25.60 12.90
C ARG A 32 16.61 -24.26 12.83
N CYS A 33 16.47 -23.67 11.64
CA CYS A 33 15.67 -22.45 11.46
C CYS A 33 14.20 -22.66 11.86
N ASN A 34 13.58 -23.75 11.42
CA ASN A 34 12.19 -24.09 11.79
C ASN A 34 12.00 -24.19 13.31
N ASN A 35 12.90 -24.89 14.01
CA ASN A 35 12.85 -25.03 15.46
C ASN A 35 13.10 -23.70 16.18
N ALA A 36 14.04 -22.90 15.68
CA ALA A 36 14.28 -21.56 16.22
C ALA A 36 13.03 -20.67 16.07
N PHE A 37 12.33 -20.73 14.93
CA PHE A 37 11.08 -20.00 14.73
C PHE A 37 10.01 -20.37 15.75
N GLU A 38 9.78 -21.66 15.98
CA GLU A 38 8.75 -22.14 16.91
C GLU A 38 9.08 -21.75 18.36
N SER A 39 10.25 -22.16 18.86
CA SER A 39 10.57 -22.12 20.29
C SER A 39 11.94 -21.52 20.63
N GLY A 40 12.63 -20.89 19.69
CA GLY A 40 13.96 -20.31 19.91
C GLY A 40 13.96 -19.14 20.89
N THR A 41 15.05 -19.03 21.64
CA THR A 41 15.41 -17.88 22.49
C THR A 41 15.72 -16.64 21.65
N ILE A 42 15.88 -15.46 22.28
CA ILE A 42 16.26 -14.24 21.56
C ILE A 42 17.60 -14.44 20.83
N GLU A 43 18.54 -15.12 21.46
CA GLU A 43 19.85 -15.47 20.91
C GLU A 43 19.71 -16.43 19.72
N ASP A 44 18.87 -17.46 19.83
CA ASP A 44 18.59 -18.38 18.72
C ASP A 44 17.99 -17.65 17.52
N ILE A 45 17.06 -16.72 17.76
CA ILE A 45 16.43 -15.93 16.69
C ILE A 45 17.46 -15.03 16.00
N LYS A 46 18.30 -14.32 16.77
CA LYS A 46 19.36 -13.47 16.22
C LYS A 46 20.37 -14.26 15.40
N LEU A 47 20.68 -15.48 15.82
CA LEU A 47 21.61 -16.37 15.13
C LEU A 47 21.04 -16.94 13.83
N ASN A 48 19.78 -17.40 13.86
CA ASN A 48 19.17 -18.13 12.74
C ASN A 48 18.43 -17.25 11.72
N PHE A 49 18.06 -16.02 12.11
CA PHE A 49 17.37 -15.06 11.26
C PHE A 49 18.15 -13.75 11.17
N PRO A 50 19.19 -13.66 10.32
CA PRO A 50 20.02 -12.46 10.20
C PRO A 50 19.33 -11.30 9.43
N LEU A 51 18.15 -11.55 8.85
CA LEU A 51 17.40 -10.56 8.07
C LEU A 51 16.60 -9.66 9.02
N VAL A 52 16.86 -8.35 8.97
CA VAL A 52 16.30 -7.37 9.92
C VAL A 52 14.77 -7.43 10.01
N GLU A 53 14.08 -7.55 8.88
CA GLU A 53 12.61 -7.57 8.83
C GLU A 53 12.04 -8.84 9.49
N GLN A 54 12.49 -10.01 9.05
CA GLN A 54 12.05 -11.30 9.59
C GLN A 54 12.43 -11.44 11.07
N GLN A 55 13.64 -11.04 11.45
CA GLN A 55 14.08 -11.04 12.85
C GLN A 55 13.20 -10.12 13.69
N GLY A 56 12.93 -8.91 13.20
CA GLY A 56 12.12 -7.90 13.87
C GLY A 56 10.73 -8.42 14.20
N ILE A 57 10.02 -9.01 13.23
CA ILE A 57 8.68 -9.55 13.45
C ILE A 57 8.69 -10.75 14.40
N ILE A 58 9.66 -11.67 14.27
CA ILE A 58 9.75 -12.85 15.15
C ILE A 58 9.99 -12.43 16.60
N LEU A 59 10.85 -11.43 16.83
CA LEU A 59 11.14 -10.89 18.17
C LEU A 59 9.97 -10.07 18.72
N ALA A 60 9.25 -9.32 17.88
CA ALA A 60 8.05 -8.59 18.29
C ALA A 60 6.96 -9.54 18.78
N MET A 61 6.78 -10.68 18.09
CA MET A 61 5.78 -11.69 18.43
C MET A 61 6.13 -12.52 19.66
N GLN A 62 7.38 -12.44 20.16
CA GLN A 62 7.80 -13.08 21.41
C GLN A 62 7.36 -12.30 22.66
N LYS A 63 7.04 -11.00 22.54
CA LYS A 63 6.70 -10.12 23.67
C LYS A 63 5.25 -10.19 24.14
N GLY A 64 4.48 -11.22 23.75
CA GLY A 64 3.04 -11.32 24.03
C GLY A 64 2.53 -12.75 24.26
N LYS A 65 1.20 -12.92 24.28
CA LYS A 65 0.50 -14.23 24.37
C LYS A 65 0.41 -14.97 23.02
N TYR A 66 1.24 -14.59 22.04
CA TYR A 66 1.17 -15.10 20.68
C TYR A 66 1.94 -16.41 20.54
N GLN A 67 1.44 -17.33 19.73
CA GLN A 67 2.11 -18.59 19.44
C GLN A 67 2.74 -18.56 18.05
N ARG A 68 3.99 -18.99 17.93
CA ARG A 68 4.63 -19.28 16.64
C ARG A 68 4.53 -20.77 16.37
N LYS A 69 3.97 -21.17 15.22
CA LYS A 69 3.89 -22.57 14.79
C LYS A 69 4.78 -22.75 13.58
N LYS A 70 5.83 -23.57 13.68
CA LYS A 70 6.64 -23.89 12.49
C LYS A 70 5.76 -24.60 11.46
N GLY A 71 5.99 -24.29 10.19
CA GLY A 71 5.32 -24.95 9.08
C GLY A 71 6.25 -25.89 8.34
N GLN A 72 5.82 -26.30 7.16
CA GLN A 72 6.58 -27.07 6.21
C GLN A 72 7.80 -26.30 5.69
N SER A 73 8.87 -27.03 5.42
CA SER A 73 10.02 -26.53 4.66
C SER A 73 10.29 -27.41 3.45
N GLN A 74 10.81 -26.79 2.38
CA GLN A 74 11.16 -27.52 1.17
C GLN A 74 12.41 -26.91 0.53
N ILE A 75 13.43 -27.76 0.29
CA ILE A 75 14.55 -27.40 -0.58
C ILE A 75 14.03 -27.36 -2.01
N VAL A 76 13.78 -26.16 -2.53
CA VAL A 76 13.20 -25.94 -3.85
C VAL A 76 14.25 -26.18 -4.95
N LYS A 77 15.48 -25.70 -4.72
CA LYS A 77 16.58 -25.87 -5.66
C LYS A 77 17.94 -25.70 -4.98
N VAL A 78 18.89 -26.56 -5.32
CA VAL A 78 20.29 -26.42 -4.90
C VAL A 78 21.13 -26.00 -6.11
N TYR A 79 21.97 -25.01 -5.92
CA TYR A 79 22.99 -24.53 -6.84
C TYR A 79 24.39 -24.81 -6.26
N ARG A 80 25.44 -24.47 -7.01
CA ARG A 80 26.83 -24.69 -6.59
C ARG A 80 27.20 -23.93 -5.31
N ASP A 81 26.69 -22.73 -5.14
CA ASP A 81 27.08 -21.78 -4.08
C ASP A 81 25.87 -21.23 -3.29
N SER A 82 24.68 -21.77 -3.56
CA SER A 82 23.44 -21.28 -2.96
C SER A 82 22.33 -22.32 -3.04
N ALA A 83 21.27 -22.14 -2.26
CA ALA A 83 20.06 -22.93 -2.35
C ALA A 83 18.83 -22.04 -2.17
N LEU A 84 17.73 -22.40 -2.81
CA LEU A 84 16.41 -21.84 -2.58
C LEU A 84 15.64 -22.78 -1.67
N VAL A 85 15.17 -22.26 -0.55
CA VAL A 85 14.42 -23.01 0.45
C VAL A 85 13.11 -22.29 0.71
N LEU A 86 12.00 -23.00 0.55
CA LEU A 86 10.71 -22.57 1.08
C LEU A 86 10.72 -22.82 2.59
N LEU A 87 10.51 -21.78 3.37
CA LEU A 87 10.21 -21.87 4.80
C LEU A 87 8.81 -21.31 5.02
N THR A 88 8.01 -22.00 5.82
CA THR A 88 6.68 -21.54 6.21
C THR A 88 6.52 -21.60 7.72
N GLY A 89 5.65 -20.75 8.25
CA GLY A 89 5.33 -20.70 9.66
C GLY A 89 4.13 -19.78 9.87
N THR A 90 3.43 -19.98 10.99
CA THR A 90 2.23 -19.20 11.32
C THR A 90 2.43 -18.49 12.65
N PHE A 91 2.20 -17.18 12.67
CA PHE A 91 1.95 -16.44 13.90
C PHE A 91 0.47 -16.56 14.24
N VAL A 92 0.14 -17.13 15.39
CA VAL A 92 -1.23 -17.32 15.87
C VAL A 92 -1.56 -16.24 16.88
N ILE A 93 -2.49 -15.36 16.49
CA ILE A 93 -2.85 -14.15 17.24
C ILE A 93 -4.38 -13.95 17.39
N GLY A 94 -5.20 -14.77 16.71
CA GLY A 94 -6.66 -14.83 16.88
C GLY A 94 -7.47 -14.69 15.59
N ASN A 95 -7.03 -13.84 14.65
CA ASN A 95 -7.74 -13.56 13.39
C ASN A 95 -6.93 -14.01 12.18
N SER A 96 -7.55 -14.80 11.31
CA SER A 96 -6.83 -15.51 10.25
C SER A 96 -6.24 -14.61 9.17
N GLY A 97 -6.85 -13.46 8.91
CA GLY A 97 -6.31 -12.49 7.96
C GLY A 97 -5.00 -11.86 8.46
N ASP A 98 -5.00 -11.36 9.70
CA ASP A 98 -3.82 -10.74 10.30
C ASP A 98 -2.72 -11.79 10.55
N GLU A 99 -3.10 -13.00 11.00
CA GLU A 99 -2.20 -14.15 11.10
C GLU A 99 -1.50 -14.42 9.76
N THR A 100 -2.25 -14.38 8.65
CA THR A 100 -1.70 -14.57 7.29
C THR A 100 -0.77 -13.42 6.90
N ASP A 101 -1.14 -12.17 7.19
CA ASP A 101 -0.33 -10.99 6.87
C ASP A 101 1.04 -11.02 7.56
N TYR A 102 1.05 -11.19 8.89
CA TYR A 102 2.29 -11.30 9.65
C TYR A 102 3.10 -12.53 9.25
N SER A 103 2.41 -13.65 8.99
CA SER A 103 3.08 -14.88 8.56
C SER A 103 3.72 -14.72 7.19
N ASN A 104 3.14 -13.96 6.26
CA ASN A 104 3.74 -13.68 4.96
C ASN A 104 5.02 -12.84 5.04
N ILE A 105 5.28 -12.11 6.14
CA ILE A 105 6.59 -11.48 6.37
C ILE A 105 7.67 -12.56 6.60
N TYR A 106 7.32 -13.66 7.25
CA TYR A 106 8.18 -14.83 7.48
C TYR A 106 8.12 -15.87 6.35
N SER A 107 6.96 -16.45 6.07
CA SER A 107 6.78 -17.48 5.06
C SER A 107 7.21 -17.00 3.67
N GLY A 108 7.96 -17.84 2.94
CA GLY A 108 8.43 -17.53 1.60
C GLY A 108 9.69 -18.28 1.19
N ILE A 109 10.27 -17.86 0.07
CA ILE A 109 11.48 -18.48 -0.49
C ILE A 109 12.72 -17.70 -0.02
N TYR A 110 13.66 -18.41 0.58
CA TYR A 110 14.90 -17.89 1.11
C TYR A 110 16.09 -18.38 0.32
N VAL A 111 17.10 -17.52 0.21
CA VAL A 111 18.41 -17.87 -0.35
C VAL A 111 19.34 -18.28 0.79
N PHE A 112 19.74 -19.54 0.80
CA PHE A 112 20.78 -20.06 1.70
C PHE A 112 22.13 -20.10 0.98
N LYS A 113 23.22 -19.78 1.68
CA LYS A 113 24.59 -19.91 1.17
C LYS A 113 25.48 -20.67 2.16
N PRO A 114 26.43 -21.49 1.68
CA PRO A 114 27.36 -22.17 2.56
C PRO A 114 28.40 -21.20 3.11
N VAL A 115 28.57 -21.17 4.43
CA VAL A 115 29.53 -20.35 5.17
C VAL A 115 30.22 -21.24 6.20
N LYS A 116 31.53 -21.50 6.04
CA LYS A 116 32.34 -22.29 6.99
C LYS A 116 31.72 -23.65 7.38
N GLY A 117 31.06 -24.32 6.45
CA GLY A 117 30.47 -25.66 6.67
C GLY A 117 29.01 -25.68 7.12
N THR A 118 28.38 -24.52 7.37
CA THR A 118 26.94 -24.38 7.64
C THR A 118 26.26 -23.61 6.52
N TRP A 119 24.97 -23.85 6.31
CA TRP A 119 24.14 -23.06 5.42
C TRP A 119 23.45 -21.95 6.19
N VAL A 120 23.61 -20.72 5.70
CA VAL A 120 23.08 -19.51 6.35
C VAL A 120 22.10 -18.83 5.41
N MET A 121 20.94 -18.44 5.93
CA MET A 121 19.97 -17.61 5.24
C MET A 121 20.55 -16.22 4.97
N THR A 122 20.52 -15.76 3.71
CA THR A 122 21.13 -14.48 3.29
C THR A 122 20.16 -13.46 2.73
N SER A 123 19.01 -13.92 2.23
CA SER A 123 17.93 -13.05 1.78
C SER A 123 16.61 -13.82 1.68
N LYS A 124 15.50 -13.10 1.71
CA LYS A 124 14.17 -13.58 1.32
C LYS A 124 13.85 -13.01 -0.06
N LEU A 125 13.37 -13.84 -0.97
CA LEU A 125 12.94 -13.38 -2.30
C LEU A 125 11.52 -12.79 -2.20
N PRO A 126 11.25 -11.62 -2.82
CA PRO A 126 9.89 -11.08 -2.90
C PRO A 126 8.93 -12.06 -3.60
N VAL A 127 7.70 -12.18 -3.07
CA VAL A 127 6.65 -13.07 -3.62
C VAL A 127 6.28 -12.68 -5.05
N ASP A 128 6.23 -11.38 -5.31
CA ASP A 128 5.84 -10.75 -6.56
C ASP A 128 7.02 -10.44 -7.51
N ARG A 129 8.20 -11.06 -7.31
CA ARG A 129 9.46 -10.63 -7.95
C ARG A 129 9.42 -10.56 -9.49
N LEU A 130 9.18 -11.69 -10.16
CA LEU A 130 9.23 -11.79 -11.63
C LEU A 130 7.96 -12.34 -12.27
N ASN A 131 7.15 -13.10 -11.53
CA ASN A 131 5.92 -13.67 -12.06
C ASN A 131 4.84 -12.59 -12.11
N HIS A 132 3.92 -12.66 -13.08
CA HIS A 132 2.81 -11.72 -13.18
C HIS A 132 1.47 -12.46 -13.18
N LEU A 133 0.56 -12.03 -12.32
CA LEU A 133 -0.82 -12.44 -12.30
C LEU A 133 -1.61 -11.53 -13.23
N LYS A 134 -2.26 -12.10 -14.25
CA LYS A 134 -2.87 -11.34 -15.35
C LYS A 134 -4.39 -11.36 -15.31
N ALA A 135 -4.97 -12.42 -14.80
CA ALA A 135 -6.41 -12.54 -14.74
C ALA A 135 -6.85 -13.50 -13.65
N HIS A 136 -8.06 -13.26 -13.14
CA HIS A 136 -8.84 -14.17 -12.30
C HIS A 136 -10.21 -14.42 -12.94
N ARG A 137 -10.70 -15.65 -12.78
CA ARG A 137 -12.05 -16.06 -13.17
C ARG A 137 -12.62 -16.84 -11.99
N ILE A 138 -13.29 -16.10 -11.10
CA ILE A 138 -13.69 -16.56 -9.78
C ILE A 138 -15.14 -17.04 -9.81
N GLY A 139 -15.36 -18.31 -9.51
CA GLY A 139 -16.62 -18.83 -9.01
C GLY A 139 -16.62 -18.78 -7.48
N LEU A 140 -17.61 -18.13 -6.88
CA LEU A 140 -17.69 -17.92 -5.43
C LEU A 140 -19.07 -18.36 -4.90
N LYS A 141 -19.10 -19.18 -3.87
CA LYS A 141 -20.30 -19.43 -3.07
C LYS A 141 -20.12 -18.88 -1.67
N ILE A 142 -21.07 -18.08 -1.21
CA ILE A 142 -21.06 -17.46 0.11
C ILE A 142 -22.17 -18.12 0.94
N ALA A 143 -21.82 -18.63 2.12
CA ALA A 143 -22.76 -19.21 3.08
C ALA A 143 -22.69 -18.44 4.40
N PRO A 144 -23.48 -17.36 4.57
CA PRO A 144 -23.43 -16.50 5.75
C PRO A 144 -23.70 -17.24 7.07
N VAL A 145 -24.68 -18.16 7.08
CA VAL A 145 -25.07 -18.94 8.27
C VAL A 145 -23.93 -19.86 8.73
N ASP A 146 -23.24 -20.48 7.79
CA ASP A 146 -22.11 -21.38 8.09
C ASP A 146 -20.81 -20.61 8.37
N GLY A 147 -20.77 -19.31 8.05
CA GLY A 147 -19.57 -18.50 8.11
C GLY A 147 -18.49 -18.97 7.12
N THR A 148 -18.89 -19.43 5.93
CA THR A 148 -17.93 -20.00 4.95
C THR A 148 -18.06 -19.41 3.56
N ILE A 149 -16.95 -19.51 2.82
CA ILE A 149 -16.91 -19.34 1.38
C ILE A 149 -16.32 -20.58 0.72
N ALA A 150 -16.80 -20.89 -0.47
CA ALA A 150 -16.18 -21.86 -1.38
C ALA A 150 -15.79 -21.15 -2.66
N VAL A 151 -14.54 -21.32 -3.08
CA VAL A 151 -13.96 -20.59 -4.21
C VAL A 151 -13.38 -21.57 -5.22
N ARG A 152 -13.68 -21.33 -6.49
CA ARG A 152 -12.98 -21.91 -7.63
C ARG A 152 -12.46 -20.79 -8.49
N ASP A 153 -11.16 -20.63 -8.58
CA ASP A 153 -10.52 -19.58 -9.35
C ASP A 153 -9.69 -20.17 -10.48
N THR A 154 -9.82 -19.59 -11.67
CA THR A 154 -8.95 -19.86 -12.82
C THR A 154 -8.13 -18.62 -13.11
N MET A 155 -6.84 -18.70 -12.76
CA MET A 155 -5.88 -17.61 -12.88
C MET A 155 -5.02 -17.76 -14.13
N GLU A 156 -4.73 -16.64 -14.79
CA GLU A 156 -3.69 -16.56 -15.82
C GLU A 156 -2.40 -16.00 -15.23
N ILE A 157 -1.32 -16.78 -15.29
CA ILE A 157 -0.03 -16.44 -14.69
C ILE A 157 1.05 -16.46 -15.77
N LEU A 158 1.81 -15.37 -15.88
CA LEU A 158 3.05 -15.36 -16.64
C LEU A 158 4.20 -15.74 -15.70
N THR A 159 4.66 -16.98 -15.80
CA THR A 159 5.78 -17.47 -14.99
C THR A 159 7.11 -17.06 -15.62
N ARG A 160 7.96 -16.41 -14.84
CA ARG A 160 9.32 -16.03 -15.24
C ARG A 160 10.39 -16.68 -14.37
N GLU A 161 9.99 -17.17 -13.20
CA GLU A 161 10.86 -17.93 -12.31
C GLU A 161 11.01 -19.39 -12.75
N LYS A 162 12.23 -19.92 -12.63
CA LYS A 162 12.54 -21.32 -13.00
C LYS A 162 12.18 -22.34 -11.91
N TYR A 163 11.64 -21.89 -10.80
CA TYR A 163 11.38 -22.69 -9.61
C TYR A 163 9.91 -22.66 -9.18
N GLY A 164 9.01 -22.25 -10.07
CA GLY A 164 7.60 -22.05 -9.75
C GLY A 164 7.29 -20.63 -9.28
N PHE A 165 6.13 -20.48 -8.65
CA PHE A 165 5.64 -19.20 -8.18
C PHE A 165 4.95 -19.34 -6.82
N LEU A 166 4.83 -18.22 -6.10
CA LEU A 166 4.18 -18.13 -4.80
C LEU A 166 2.91 -17.30 -4.95
N LEU A 167 1.85 -17.64 -4.22
CA LEU A 167 0.67 -16.82 -4.02
C LEU A 167 0.38 -16.76 -2.53
N SER A 168 -0.01 -15.59 -2.03
CA SER A 168 -0.53 -15.44 -0.68
C SER A 168 -2.00 -15.82 -0.66
N LEU A 169 -2.42 -16.62 0.33
CA LEU A 169 -3.80 -17.02 0.56
C LEU A 169 -3.99 -17.26 2.06
N ASN A 170 -5.17 -16.98 2.61
CA ASN A 170 -5.44 -17.15 4.03
C ASN A 170 -5.00 -18.53 4.51
N HIS A 171 -4.13 -18.59 5.52
CA HIS A 171 -3.50 -19.85 5.97
C HIS A 171 -4.51 -20.91 6.45
N ARG A 172 -5.76 -20.53 6.74
CA ARG A 172 -6.85 -21.46 7.11
C ARG A 172 -7.62 -22.01 5.89
N ALA A 173 -7.26 -21.63 4.67
CA ALA A 173 -7.87 -22.16 3.46
C ALA A 173 -7.66 -23.67 3.36
N LYS A 174 -8.71 -24.42 3.04
CA LYS A 174 -8.64 -25.86 2.80
C LYS A 174 -8.56 -26.08 1.29
N ILE A 175 -7.36 -26.36 0.80
CA ILE A 175 -7.12 -26.60 -0.62
C ILE A 175 -7.74 -27.94 -1.04
N GLU A 176 -8.61 -27.89 -2.05
CA GLU A 176 -9.34 -29.05 -2.58
C GLU A 176 -8.76 -29.49 -3.93
N ASN A 177 -8.29 -28.54 -4.75
CA ASN A 177 -7.72 -28.83 -6.06
C ASN A 177 -6.69 -27.78 -6.48
N VAL A 178 -5.58 -28.23 -7.06
CA VAL A 178 -4.56 -27.37 -7.68
C VAL A 178 -4.16 -27.99 -9.02
N GLN A 179 -4.42 -27.28 -10.11
CA GLN A 179 -4.05 -27.72 -11.45
C GLN A 179 -3.33 -26.61 -12.20
N LEU A 180 -2.27 -26.98 -12.91
CA LEU A 180 -1.62 -26.14 -13.91
C LEU A 180 -1.93 -26.67 -15.30
N ASN A 181 -2.49 -25.82 -16.14
CA ASN A 181 -2.90 -26.17 -17.51
C ASN A 181 -3.74 -27.45 -17.54
N GLN A 182 -4.74 -27.51 -16.64
CA GLN A 182 -5.68 -28.63 -16.47
C GLN A 182 -5.04 -29.96 -16.01
N LYS A 183 -3.77 -29.95 -15.61
CA LYS A 183 -3.07 -31.12 -15.04
C LYS A 183 -2.81 -30.90 -13.56
N LYS A 184 -2.90 -31.95 -12.75
CA LYS A 184 -2.56 -31.89 -11.32
C LYS A 184 -1.16 -31.30 -11.14
N ALA A 185 -1.05 -30.24 -10.35
CA ALA A 185 0.22 -29.58 -10.06
C ALA A 185 0.79 -30.09 -8.73
N TYR A 186 2.12 -30.09 -8.62
CA TYR A 186 2.78 -30.26 -7.33
C TYR A 186 2.86 -28.90 -6.63
N PHE A 187 2.45 -28.87 -5.37
CA PHE A 187 2.37 -27.64 -4.59
C PHE A 187 2.67 -27.89 -3.12
N VAL A 188 2.98 -26.82 -2.40
CA VAL A 188 2.99 -26.74 -0.94
C VAL A 188 2.13 -25.56 -0.52
N PHE A 189 1.22 -25.78 0.42
CA PHE A 189 0.42 -24.73 1.01
C PHE A 189 0.52 -24.78 2.53
N ASP A 190 1.13 -23.76 3.12
CA ASP A 190 1.31 -23.61 4.57
C ASP A 190 1.70 -22.16 4.91
N GLY A 191 1.46 -21.73 6.15
CA GLY A 191 1.90 -20.42 6.66
C GLY A 191 1.44 -19.21 5.85
N GLY A 192 0.31 -19.32 5.14
CA GLY A 192 -0.26 -18.25 4.31
C GLY A 192 0.22 -18.21 2.86
N ILE A 193 1.05 -19.16 2.44
CA ILE A 193 1.70 -19.17 1.13
C ILE A 193 1.41 -20.47 0.38
N LEU A 194 0.94 -20.34 -0.86
CA LEU A 194 0.84 -21.41 -1.85
C LEU A 194 2.02 -21.32 -2.81
N TRP A 195 2.96 -22.26 -2.70
CA TRP A 195 3.99 -22.47 -3.71
C TRP A 195 3.53 -23.54 -4.71
N VAL A 196 3.59 -23.22 -6.01
CA VAL A 196 3.27 -24.17 -7.08
C VAL A 196 4.48 -24.37 -7.97
N LYS A 197 4.89 -25.62 -8.15
CA LYS A 197 6.02 -25.97 -9.03
C LYS A 197 5.66 -25.72 -10.48
N SER A 198 6.48 -24.93 -11.16
CA SER A 198 6.34 -24.60 -12.58
C SER A 198 7.70 -24.31 -13.23
N SER A 199 7.74 -24.27 -14.57
CA SER A 199 8.90 -23.87 -15.37
C SER A 199 8.77 -22.41 -15.83
N ALA A 200 9.90 -21.74 -16.09
CA ALA A 200 9.92 -20.34 -16.53
C ALA A 200 9.49 -20.17 -17.99
N GLY A 201 8.99 -18.98 -18.31
CA GLY A 201 8.72 -18.50 -19.67
C GLY A 201 7.37 -18.93 -20.23
N MET A 202 6.48 -19.46 -19.38
CA MET A 202 5.19 -19.98 -19.80
C MET A 202 4.06 -19.04 -19.37
N LYS A 203 3.06 -18.88 -20.24
CA LYS A 203 1.74 -18.45 -19.79
C LYS A 203 1.01 -19.70 -19.33
N GLU A 204 0.66 -19.74 -18.06
CA GLU A 204 0.00 -20.87 -17.44
C GLU A 204 -1.38 -20.50 -16.93
N GLN A 205 -2.25 -21.50 -16.90
CA GLN A 205 -3.55 -21.43 -16.26
C GLN A 205 -3.50 -22.21 -14.94
N LEU A 206 -3.57 -21.50 -13.81
CA LEU A 206 -3.73 -22.13 -12.49
C LEU A 206 -5.22 -22.23 -12.16
N ILE A 207 -5.71 -23.45 -11.96
CA ILE A 207 -7.06 -23.71 -11.45
C ILE A 207 -6.93 -24.11 -9.98
N LEU A 208 -7.48 -23.29 -9.10
CA LEU A 208 -7.44 -23.47 -7.66
C LEU A 208 -8.88 -23.62 -7.12
N ALA A 209 -9.14 -24.64 -6.33
CA ALA A 209 -10.40 -24.78 -5.58
C ALA A 209 -10.12 -24.97 -4.09
N TYR A 210 -10.86 -24.27 -3.25
CA TYR A 210 -10.70 -24.31 -1.80
C TYR A 210 -11.95 -23.80 -1.07
N THR A 211 -12.06 -24.18 0.19
CA THR A 211 -13.03 -23.63 1.14
C THR A 211 -12.33 -22.85 2.23
N LEU A 212 -12.99 -21.82 2.75
CA LEU A 212 -12.47 -20.98 3.83
C LEU A 212 -13.58 -20.65 4.82
N LYS A 213 -13.27 -20.77 6.11
CA LYS A 213 -14.13 -20.29 7.19
C LYS A 213 -13.72 -18.85 7.51
N VAL A 214 -14.69 -17.96 7.54
CA VAL A 214 -14.50 -16.56 7.92
C VAL A 214 -14.66 -16.41 9.43
N ASP A 215 -13.84 -15.56 10.02
CA ASP A 215 -13.89 -15.27 11.46
C ASP A 215 -15.22 -14.57 11.82
N ASN A 216 -15.67 -14.73 13.07
CA ASN A 216 -16.95 -14.20 13.56
C ASN A 216 -16.85 -13.51 14.93
N ASP A 217 -15.63 -13.18 15.36
CA ASP A 217 -15.39 -12.45 16.61
C ASP A 217 -15.65 -10.95 16.38
N PRO A 218 -16.68 -10.34 17.01
CA PRO A 218 -16.97 -8.92 16.83
C PRO A 218 -15.86 -8.01 17.37
N LYS A 219 -14.93 -8.54 18.19
CA LYS A 219 -13.75 -7.80 18.65
C LYS A 219 -12.59 -7.84 17.66
N ASN A 220 -12.68 -8.68 16.62
CA ASN A 220 -11.61 -8.89 15.65
C ASN A 220 -12.12 -8.97 14.21
N GLU A 221 -12.91 -7.97 13.86
CA GLU A 221 -13.59 -7.82 12.57
C GLU A 221 -12.76 -7.09 11.51
N ASN A 222 -11.48 -6.83 11.76
CA ASN A 222 -10.68 -5.92 10.94
C ASN A 222 -10.58 -6.38 9.47
N SER A 223 -10.08 -7.59 9.24
CA SER A 223 -9.86 -8.11 7.88
C SER A 223 -11.03 -8.96 7.37
N GLY A 224 -11.71 -9.72 8.22
CA GLY A 224 -12.93 -10.45 7.84
C GLY A 224 -13.85 -10.69 9.04
N TYR A 225 -15.15 -10.69 8.78
CA TYR A 225 -16.18 -10.95 9.79
C TYR A 225 -17.45 -11.44 9.11
N PHE A 226 -17.92 -12.66 9.39
CA PHE A 226 -19.20 -13.16 8.93
C PHE A 226 -20.14 -13.42 10.11
N ASP A 227 -21.35 -12.86 10.04
CA ASP A 227 -22.48 -13.32 10.83
C ASP A 227 -23.68 -13.67 9.96
N SER A 228 -24.79 -14.04 10.61
CA SER A 228 -26.00 -14.48 9.92
C SER A 228 -26.71 -13.37 9.12
N ASN A 229 -26.44 -12.09 9.35
CA ASN A 229 -27.14 -10.93 8.78
C ASN A 229 -26.24 -10.11 7.85
N PHE A 230 -25.00 -9.85 8.22
CA PHE A 230 -24.03 -9.10 7.44
C PHE A 230 -22.63 -9.68 7.59
N GLY A 231 -21.74 -9.27 6.71
CA GLY A 231 -20.35 -9.67 6.81
C GLY A 231 -19.48 -9.15 5.69
N HIS A 232 -18.19 -9.33 5.85
CA HIS A 232 -17.19 -8.92 4.89
C HIS A 232 -15.95 -9.78 4.92
N VAL A 233 -15.27 -9.81 3.77
CA VAL A 233 -13.86 -10.19 3.67
C VAL A 233 -13.17 -9.10 2.88
N ARG A 234 -12.22 -8.42 3.52
CA ARG A 234 -11.36 -7.45 2.84
C ARG A 234 -10.21 -8.18 2.15
N GLU A 235 -9.52 -7.48 1.27
CA GLU A 235 -8.26 -7.94 0.69
C GLU A 235 -7.24 -8.40 1.77
N GLN A 236 -7.21 -7.73 2.95
CA GLN A 236 -6.37 -8.12 4.09
C GLN A 236 -6.76 -9.46 4.72
N PHE A 237 -7.91 -10.03 4.36
CA PHE A 237 -8.30 -11.38 4.79
C PHE A 237 -7.64 -12.47 3.96
N TYR A 238 -7.05 -12.14 2.81
CA TYR A 238 -6.49 -13.10 1.86
C TYR A 238 -7.51 -14.17 1.42
N TRP A 239 -8.76 -13.77 1.18
CA TRP A 239 -9.85 -14.68 0.80
C TRP A 239 -9.71 -15.25 -0.62
N HIS A 240 -8.93 -14.57 -1.47
CA HIS A 240 -8.50 -15.04 -2.78
C HIS A 240 -6.98 -14.91 -2.93
N PRO A 241 -6.36 -15.73 -3.81
CA PRO A 241 -4.92 -15.69 -3.99
C PRO A 241 -4.49 -14.42 -4.74
N PHE A 242 -3.37 -13.84 -4.33
CA PHE A 242 -2.68 -12.73 -5.02
C PHE A 242 -1.23 -12.67 -4.55
N PHE A 243 -0.38 -11.81 -5.12
CA PHE A 243 1.01 -11.69 -4.68
C PHE A 243 1.19 -10.72 -3.51
N ASN A 244 0.75 -9.47 -3.67
CA ASN A 244 0.96 -8.40 -2.70
C ASN A 244 0.07 -7.17 -3.03
N PHE A 245 -0.35 -6.42 -2.01
CA PHE A 245 -1.35 -5.33 -2.10
C PHE A 245 -1.03 -4.17 -3.06
N SER A 246 0.24 -3.97 -3.43
CA SER A 246 0.68 -2.82 -4.23
C SER A 246 1.59 -3.18 -5.41
N SER A 247 1.73 -4.49 -5.70
CA SER A 247 2.61 -4.92 -6.77
C SER A 247 2.03 -4.64 -8.16
N SER A 248 2.85 -4.06 -9.03
CA SER A 248 2.53 -3.98 -10.46
C SER A 248 2.36 -5.34 -11.14
N ASN A 249 2.92 -6.39 -10.53
CA ASN A 249 2.85 -7.75 -11.03
C ASN A 249 1.56 -8.47 -10.64
N ASP A 250 0.74 -7.84 -9.79
CA ASP A 250 -0.51 -8.36 -9.26
C ASP A 250 -1.75 -7.63 -9.82
N LEU A 251 -1.53 -6.67 -10.72
CA LEU A 251 -2.60 -6.01 -11.46
C LEU A 251 -3.25 -6.99 -12.45
N ALA A 252 -4.45 -7.46 -12.13
CA ALA A 252 -5.14 -8.51 -12.87
C ALA A 252 -6.55 -8.09 -13.35
N ASP A 253 -6.99 -8.71 -14.45
CA ASP A 253 -8.37 -8.61 -14.93
C ASP A 253 -9.28 -9.61 -14.19
N PHE A 254 -10.33 -9.13 -13.55
CA PHE A 254 -11.25 -9.97 -12.78
C PHE A 254 -12.56 -10.20 -13.51
N GLN A 255 -13.02 -11.45 -13.50
CA GLN A 255 -14.43 -11.81 -13.69
C GLN A 255 -14.86 -12.66 -12.50
N LEU A 256 -16.04 -12.37 -11.97
CA LEU A 256 -16.58 -13.03 -10.80
C LEU A 256 -18.03 -13.43 -11.03
N LEU A 257 -18.34 -14.68 -10.70
CA LEU A 257 -19.68 -15.22 -10.60
C LEU A 257 -19.88 -15.71 -9.17
N ALA A 258 -20.68 -14.98 -8.39
CA ALA A 258 -20.97 -15.33 -7.00
C ALA A 258 -22.41 -15.78 -6.80
N SER A 259 -22.64 -16.67 -5.84
CA SER A 259 -23.96 -17.08 -5.36
C SER A 259 -24.05 -16.96 -3.85
N ILE A 260 -25.18 -16.43 -3.37
CA ILE A 260 -25.54 -16.27 -1.95
C ILE A 260 -27.06 -16.48 -1.82
N PRO A 261 -27.63 -16.86 -0.66
CA PRO A 261 -29.08 -16.92 -0.52
C PRO A 261 -29.75 -15.58 -0.89
N SER A 262 -30.91 -15.63 -1.53
CA SER A 262 -31.56 -14.48 -2.19
C SER A 262 -31.91 -13.32 -1.24
N ALA A 263 -32.05 -13.62 0.06
CA ALA A 263 -32.31 -12.66 1.12
C ALA A 263 -31.16 -11.66 1.37
N TYR A 264 -29.95 -11.92 0.86
CA TYR A 264 -28.79 -11.05 1.05
C TYR A 264 -28.51 -10.24 -0.22
N HIS A 265 -28.00 -9.03 -0.05
CA HIS A 265 -27.31 -8.27 -1.10
C HIS A 265 -25.80 -8.37 -0.92
N VAL A 266 -25.05 -8.25 -2.02
CA VAL A 266 -23.59 -8.37 -2.03
C VAL A 266 -23.02 -7.20 -2.81
N ALA A 267 -21.97 -6.59 -2.27
CA ALA A 267 -21.13 -5.63 -2.97
C ALA A 267 -19.74 -6.23 -3.19
N THR A 268 -19.31 -6.22 -4.45
CA THR A 268 -17.96 -6.54 -4.89
C THR A 268 -17.27 -5.21 -5.18
N GLY A 269 -15.96 -5.11 -4.96
CA GLY A 269 -15.16 -3.94 -5.36
C GLY A 269 -15.12 -3.67 -6.88
N LEU A 270 -15.99 -4.33 -7.66
CA LEU A 270 -16.07 -4.33 -9.11
C LEU A 270 -17.44 -3.85 -9.57
N ARG A 271 -17.50 -3.41 -10.84
CA ARG A 271 -18.78 -3.15 -11.49
C ARG A 271 -19.55 -4.47 -11.59
N GLN A 272 -20.78 -4.48 -11.07
CA GLN A 272 -21.58 -5.70 -10.97
C GLN A 272 -23.04 -5.51 -11.39
N THR A 273 -23.68 -6.65 -11.62
CA THR A 273 -25.13 -6.82 -11.72
C THR A 273 -25.51 -8.09 -10.99
N ASP A 274 -26.74 -8.18 -10.53
CA ASP A 274 -27.26 -9.37 -9.88
C ASP A 274 -28.68 -9.69 -10.34
N ARG A 275 -29.06 -10.96 -10.14
CA ARG A 275 -30.40 -11.48 -10.39
C ARG A 275 -30.70 -12.58 -9.40
N ILE A 276 -31.97 -12.85 -9.16
CA ILE A 276 -32.40 -14.00 -8.35
C ILE A 276 -32.70 -15.17 -9.30
N VAL A 277 -32.14 -16.34 -8.99
CA VAL A 277 -32.44 -17.62 -9.65
C VAL A 277 -32.75 -18.60 -8.53
N ASP A 278 -33.97 -19.13 -8.52
CA ASP A 278 -34.52 -19.95 -7.42
C ASP A 278 -34.38 -19.22 -6.06
N ASP A 279 -33.71 -19.85 -5.08
CA ASP A 279 -33.47 -19.30 -3.75
C ASP A 279 -32.11 -18.58 -3.61
N GLN A 280 -31.38 -18.39 -4.71
CA GLN A 280 -30.05 -17.75 -4.74
C GLN A 280 -30.07 -16.41 -5.46
N ARG A 281 -29.34 -15.44 -4.92
CA ARG A 281 -28.89 -14.26 -5.67
C ARG A 281 -27.58 -14.58 -6.35
N ILE A 282 -27.56 -14.41 -7.67
CA ILE A 282 -26.41 -14.63 -8.53
C ILE A 282 -25.84 -13.27 -8.93
N ILE A 283 -24.58 -13.01 -8.57
CA ILE A 283 -23.86 -11.77 -8.85
C ILE A 283 -22.85 -12.04 -9.96
N THR A 284 -22.88 -11.23 -11.02
CA THR A 284 -21.85 -11.20 -12.07
C THR A 284 -21.12 -9.87 -11.97
N ALA A 285 -19.80 -9.92 -11.80
CA ALA A 285 -18.97 -8.74 -11.68
C ALA A 285 -17.73 -8.83 -12.57
N LYS A 286 -17.26 -7.69 -13.07
CA LYS A 286 -16.08 -7.61 -13.93
C LYS A 286 -15.31 -6.32 -13.68
N SER A 287 -13.98 -6.40 -13.66
CA SER A 287 -13.14 -5.21 -13.61
C SER A 287 -13.10 -4.52 -14.99
N PRO A 288 -13.25 -3.19 -15.06
CA PRO A 288 -13.13 -2.45 -16.32
C PRO A 288 -11.67 -2.28 -16.78
N TYR A 289 -10.72 -2.65 -15.92
CA TYR A 289 -9.28 -2.55 -16.08
C TYR A 289 -8.59 -3.56 -15.14
N ALA A 290 -7.27 -3.71 -15.29
CA ALA A 290 -6.46 -4.46 -14.34
C ALA A 290 -6.51 -3.78 -12.96
N THR A 291 -6.78 -4.54 -11.91
CA THR A 291 -7.01 -4.02 -10.55
C THR A 291 -6.35 -4.92 -9.51
N PHE A 292 -6.27 -4.44 -8.27
CA PHE A 292 -5.69 -5.19 -7.15
C PHE A 292 -6.67 -6.20 -6.57
N ALA A 293 -6.24 -6.89 -5.52
CA ALA A 293 -7.08 -7.78 -4.74
C ALA A 293 -8.44 -7.15 -4.39
N LEU A 294 -9.45 -8.00 -4.30
CA LEU A 294 -10.84 -7.62 -4.15
C LEU A 294 -11.26 -7.66 -2.68
N SER A 295 -12.21 -6.80 -2.33
CA SER A 295 -12.99 -6.90 -1.10
C SER A 295 -14.44 -7.24 -1.42
N LEU A 296 -15.12 -7.89 -0.48
CA LEU A 296 -16.50 -8.37 -0.58
C LEU A 296 -17.25 -8.03 0.71
N TYR A 297 -18.47 -7.54 0.57
CA TYR A 297 -19.38 -7.26 1.68
C TYR A 297 -20.77 -7.79 1.35
N TYR A 298 -21.51 -8.24 2.35
CA TYR A 298 -22.91 -8.61 2.23
C TYR A 298 -23.75 -8.11 3.41
N ASP A 299 -25.05 -7.95 3.17
CA ASP A 299 -26.03 -7.62 4.20
C ASP A 299 -27.44 -8.02 3.75
N LYS A 300 -28.28 -8.47 4.69
CA LYS A 300 -29.72 -8.71 4.49
C LYS A 300 -30.54 -7.44 4.46
N GLU A 301 -30.10 -6.40 5.15
CA GLU A 301 -30.90 -5.18 5.38
C GLU A 301 -30.64 -4.08 4.35
N TRP A 302 -29.69 -4.26 3.45
CA TRP A 302 -29.39 -3.25 2.44
C TRP A 302 -30.53 -3.04 1.46
N GLU A 303 -30.82 -1.77 1.20
CA GLU A 303 -31.64 -1.32 0.08
C GLU A 303 -30.70 -0.74 -1.00
N VAL A 304 -30.45 -1.53 -2.04
CA VAL A 304 -29.49 -1.11 -3.08
C VAL A 304 -30.11 -0.02 -3.96
N LYS A 305 -29.47 1.15 -4.01
CA LYS A 305 -29.81 2.23 -4.94
C LYS A 305 -28.77 2.30 -6.05
N THR A 306 -29.20 2.33 -7.30
CA THR A 306 -28.34 2.54 -8.48
C THR A 306 -28.78 3.83 -9.16
N LEU A 307 -27.82 4.73 -9.38
CA LEU A 307 -28.01 6.04 -9.96
C LEU A 307 -26.98 6.24 -11.07
N ASP A 308 -27.36 6.90 -12.16
CA ASP A 308 -26.48 7.17 -13.29
C ASP A 308 -26.14 8.67 -13.35
N LYS A 309 -24.85 8.98 -13.50
CA LYS A 309 -24.33 10.32 -13.81
C LYS A 309 -23.68 10.28 -15.18
N GLY A 310 -24.45 10.51 -16.24
CA GLY A 310 -23.98 10.30 -17.60
C GLY A 310 -23.57 8.84 -17.82
N ASN A 311 -22.29 8.58 -18.08
CA ASN A 311 -21.76 7.22 -18.22
C ASN A 311 -21.19 6.63 -16.91
N TYR A 312 -21.22 7.37 -15.80
CA TYR A 312 -20.85 6.89 -14.47
C TYR A 312 -22.01 6.16 -13.82
N LYS A 313 -21.75 4.94 -13.36
CA LYS A 313 -22.68 4.19 -12.51
C LYS A 313 -22.30 4.37 -11.04
N PHE A 314 -23.25 4.87 -10.25
CA PHE A 314 -23.10 5.07 -8.81
C PHE A 314 -24.06 4.16 -8.04
N GLN A 315 -23.53 3.27 -7.20
CA GLN A 315 -24.33 2.34 -6.41
C GLN A 315 -24.17 2.58 -4.91
N ILE A 316 -25.25 2.42 -4.16
CA ILE A 316 -25.24 2.58 -2.71
C ILE A 316 -25.87 1.33 -2.12
N PHE A 317 -25.10 0.65 -1.27
CA PHE A 317 -25.47 -0.52 -0.51
C PHE A 317 -25.57 -0.08 0.96
N GLY A 318 -26.78 0.24 1.40
CA GLY A 318 -27.04 0.68 2.78
C GLY A 318 -28.50 0.47 3.14
N ASN A 319 -28.78 0.31 4.42
CA ASN A 319 -30.13 0.19 4.94
C ASN A 319 -30.78 1.58 5.12
N LYS A 320 -32.03 1.61 5.60
CA LYS A 320 -32.81 2.84 5.79
C LYS A 320 -32.21 3.83 6.79
N THR A 321 -31.40 3.36 7.74
CA THR A 321 -30.78 4.20 8.77
C THR A 321 -29.44 4.78 8.34
N PHE A 322 -28.87 4.29 7.22
CA PHE A 322 -27.61 4.77 6.68
C PHE A 322 -27.68 6.27 6.34
N LYS A 323 -26.67 7.01 6.79
CA LYS A 323 -26.52 8.45 6.52
C LYS A 323 -25.12 8.74 6.01
N PRO A 324 -24.92 9.74 5.13
CA PRO A 324 -25.93 10.58 4.49
C PRO A 324 -26.90 9.80 3.60
N THR A 325 -28.07 10.37 3.30
CA THR A 325 -29.07 9.69 2.44
C THR A 325 -28.52 9.49 1.03
N SER A 326 -29.13 8.57 0.28
CA SER A 326 -28.73 8.28 -1.11
C SER A 326 -28.70 9.52 -2.00
N ASP A 327 -29.69 10.42 -1.85
CA ASP A 327 -29.74 11.67 -2.61
C ASP A 327 -28.59 12.62 -2.23
N THR A 328 -28.32 12.79 -0.93
CA THR A 328 -27.20 13.60 -0.46
C THR A 328 -25.86 13.04 -0.95
N LEU A 329 -25.70 11.71 -0.93
CA LEU A 329 -24.50 11.05 -1.44
C LEU A 329 -24.33 11.28 -2.94
N TYR A 330 -25.39 11.12 -3.73
CA TYR A 330 -25.34 11.34 -5.17
C TYR A 330 -25.04 12.79 -5.54
N GLN A 331 -25.68 13.76 -4.87
CA GLN A 331 -25.40 15.18 -5.09
C GLN A 331 -23.97 15.54 -4.69
N SER A 332 -23.49 15.05 -3.54
CA SER A 332 -22.12 15.27 -3.10
C SER A 332 -21.10 14.64 -4.06
N PHE A 333 -21.34 13.40 -4.49
CA PHE A 333 -20.50 12.71 -5.47
C PHE A 333 -20.48 13.49 -6.78
N SER A 334 -21.64 13.88 -7.29
CA SER A 334 -21.77 14.62 -8.55
C SER A 334 -20.97 15.91 -8.53
N LYS A 335 -21.14 16.72 -7.48
CA LYS A 335 -20.41 17.98 -7.30
C LYS A 335 -18.90 17.76 -7.20
N THR A 336 -18.46 16.84 -6.35
CA THR A 336 -17.04 16.50 -6.19
C THR A 336 -16.44 16.02 -7.51
N ASN A 337 -17.11 15.09 -8.18
CA ASN A 337 -16.66 14.53 -9.44
C ASN A 337 -16.53 15.61 -10.53
N ASP A 338 -17.48 16.54 -10.63
CA ASP A 338 -17.44 17.62 -11.63
C ASP A 338 -16.26 18.58 -11.38
N LEU A 339 -16.04 18.97 -10.12
CA LEU A 339 -14.89 19.82 -9.74
C LEU A 339 -13.55 19.15 -10.04
N LEU A 340 -13.42 17.85 -9.74
CA LEU A 340 -12.19 17.10 -10.03
C LEU A 340 -12.01 16.86 -11.54
N ILE A 341 -13.09 16.65 -12.30
CA ILE A 341 -13.02 16.53 -13.77
C ILE A 341 -12.54 17.84 -14.40
N GLU A 342 -13.12 18.97 -14.01
CA GLU A 342 -12.75 20.29 -14.50
C GLU A 342 -11.25 20.53 -14.30
N LYS A 343 -10.76 20.22 -13.09
CA LYS A 343 -9.40 20.50 -12.67
C LYS A 343 -8.38 19.51 -13.22
N PHE A 344 -8.65 18.21 -13.14
CA PHE A 344 -7.66 17.15 -13.32
C PHE A 344 -7.94 16.20 -14.49
N GLY A 345 -9.06 16.36 -15.18
CA GLY A 345 -9.50 15.46 -16.26
C GLY A 345 -10.30 14.27 -15.75
N LYS A 346 -10.59 13.31 -16.63
CA LYS A 346 -11.50 12.18 -16.31
C LYS A 346 -10.84 11.20 -15.33
N PRO A 347 -11.59 10.60 -14.39
CA PRO A 347 -11.04 9.50 -13.59
C PRO A 347 -10.81 8.25 -14.44
N GLN A 348 -10.09 7.26 -13.88
CA GLN A 348 -9.66 6.07 -14.59
C GLN A 348 -10.81 5.12 -14.95
N GLY A 349 -11.90 5.16 -14.17
CA GLY A 349 -13.07 4.29 -14.31
C GLY A 349 -14.37 5.09 -14.29
N ASN A 350 -15.48 4.41 -14.59
CA ASN A 350 -16.84 4.98 -14.62
C ASN A 350 -17.81 4.28 -13.68
N TYR A 351 -17.30 3.78 -12.55
CA TYR A 351 -18.08 3.08 -11.55
C TYR A 351 -17.60 3.48 -10.16
N LEU A 352 -18.54 3.64 -9.23
CA LEU A 352 -18.28 3.84 -7.82
C LEU A 352 -19.42 3.22 -7.03
N CYS A 353 -19.12 2.44 -5.99
CA CYS A 353 -20.11 2.07 -5.00
C CYS A 353 -19.75 2.55 -3.59
N ILE A 354 -20.79 2.78 -2.78
CA ILE A 354 -20.68 3.05 -1.36
C ILE A 354 -21.31 1.89 -0.61
N VAL A 355 -20.61 1.38 0.40
CA VAL A 355 -21.04 0.24 1.22
C VAL A 355 -21.10 0.64 2.68
N GLN A 356 -22.24 0.35 3.32
CA GLN A 356 -22.41 0.41 4.77
C GLN A 356 -21.87 -0.87 5.41
N ASN A 357 -20.76 -0.77 6.14
CA ASN A 357 -20.25 -1.86 6.96
C ASN A 357 -20.83 -1.78 8.38
N ARG A 358 -21.84 -2.62 8.66
CA ARG A 358 -22.49 -2.71 9.97
C ARG A 358 -21.62 -3.28 11.08
N SER A 359 -20.51 -3.92 10.74
CA SER A 359 -19.54 -4.39 11.73
C SER A 359 -18.91 -3.20 12.47
N LYS A 360 -18.72 -2.07 11.79
CA LYS A 360 -18.08 -0.86 12.33
C LYS A 360 -19.10 0.16 12.83
N ASP A 361 -19.48 0.06 14.10
CA ASP A 361 -20.54 0.90 14.70
C ASP A 361 -20.10 2.34 15.07
N PHE A 362 -19.61 3.11 14.09
CA PHE A 362 -19.23 4.52 14.26
C PHE A 362 -19.35 5.30 12.94
N PRO A 363 -19.68 6.61 12.94
CA PRO A 363 -19.77 7.41 11.72
C PRO A 363 -18.38 7.77 11.15
N ILE A 364 -17.87 6.96 10.21
CA ILE A 364 -16.59 7.14 9.53
C ILE A 364 -16.62 6.64 8.06
N TRP A 365 -15.82 7.27 7.19
CA TRP A 365 -15.38 6.69 5.92
C TRP A 365 -14.12 5.87 6.20
N LEU A 366 -14.23 4.54 6.12
CA LEU A 366 -13.20 3.62 6.63
C LEU A 366 -12.01 3.51 5.70
N ASN A 367 -12.29 3.26 4.42
CA ASN A 367 -11.31 3.04 3.38
C ASN A 367 -11.99 2.97 2.01
N ARG A 368 -11.17 2.96 0.96
CA ARG A 368 -11.57 2.55 -0.38
C ARG A 368 -10.85 1.29 -0.81
N SER A 369 -11.59 0.29 -1.28
CA SER A 369 -11.05 -0.90 -1.96
C SER A 369 -11.47 -0.87 -3.41
N ASN A 370 -10.52 -0.65 -4.32
CA ASN A 370 -10.75 -0.44 -5.74
C ASN A 370 -11.79 0.68 -6.01
N ASP A 371 -12.98 0.34 -6.50
CA ASP A 371 -14.06 1.30 -6.80
C ASP A 371 -15.18 1.30 -5.75
N MET A 372 -14.90 0.81 -4.55
CA MET A 372 -15.83 0.72 -3.43
C MET A 372 -15.34 1.55 -2.26
N ILE A 373 -16.12 2.56 -1.88
CA ILE A 373 -15.93 3.31 -0.62
C ILE A 373 -16.70 2.58 0.47
N VAL A 374 -16.00 2.21 1.54
CA VAL A 374 -16.59 1.55 2.70
C VAL A 374 -16.79 2.57 3.80
N ALA A 375 -17.99 2.63 4.35
CA ALA A 375 -18.33 3.48 5.48
C ALA A 375 -18.72 2.61 6.68
N GLY A 376 -18.62 3.15 7.89
CA GLY A 376 -19.17 2.49 9.08
C GLY A 376 -20.69 2.42 9.06
N ASN A 377 -21.28 1.81 10.09
CA ASN A 377 -22.71 1.59 10.24
C ASN A 377 -23.53 2.88 10.06
N HIS A 378 -23.00 4.01 10.52
CA HIS A 378 -23.65 5.32 10.47
C HIS A 378 -23.17 6.21 9.31
N GLY A 379 -22.42 5.63 8.36
CA GLY A 379 -21.75 6.32 7.26
C GLY A 379 -20.78 7.40 7.73
N GLY A 380 -20.65 8.54 7.04
CA GLY A 380 -19.66 9.57 7.42
C GLY A 380 -20.05 10.97 6.96
N PHE A 381 -19.48 12.01 7.58
CA PHE A 381 -19.74 13.38 7.12
C PHE A 381 -19.07 13.65 5.77
N ILE A 382 -19.69 14.48 4.92
CA ILE A 382 -19.18 14.77 3.57
C ILE A 382 -17.97 15.72 3.62
N ILE A 383 -18.17 16.85 4.30
CA ILE A 383 -17.24 17.97 4.36
C ILE A 383 -17.52 18.82 5.60
N THR A 384 -16.49 19.41 6.19
CA THR A 384 -16.57 20.23 7.40
C THR A 384 -15.55 21.36 7.39
N ASN A 385 -15.91 22.50 7.99
CA ASN A 385 -15.04 23.66 8.14
C ASN A 385 -14.82 24.03 9.62
N ARG A 386 -14.59 23.03 10.48
CA ARG A 386 -14.32 23.29 11.90
C ARG A 386 -13.05 24.13 12.06
N ALA A 387 -13.07 25.08 13.00
CA ALA A 387 -12.03 26.09 13.18
C ALA A 387 -10.60 25.53 13.18
N MET A 388 -10.36 24.36 13.79
CA MET A 388 -9.02 23.77 13.93
C MET A 388 -8.73 22.60 12.98
N SER A 389 -9.72 22.08 12.25
CA SER A 389 -9.56 20.87 11.42
C SER A 389 -10.62 20.81 10.32
N PRO A 390 -10.54 21.69 9.29
CA PRO A 390 -11.36 21.51 8.11
C PRO A 390 -10.98 20.20 7.41
N LEU A 391 -11.97 19.46 6.93
CA LEU A 391 -11.79 18.15 6.27
C LEU A 391 -12.89 17.93 5.22
N ALA A 392 -12.57 17.22 4.14
CA ALA A 392 -13.53 16.76 3.14
C ALA A 392 -13.34 15.26 2.85
N PRO A 393 -13.54 14.38 3.85
CA PRO A 393 -13.13 12.97 3.75
C PRO A 393 -13.90 12.20 2.68
N PHE A 394 -15.17 12.53 2.43
CA PHE A 394 -15.87 11.93 1.29
C PHE A 394 -15.23 12.31 -0.05
N GLY A 395 -14.79 13.56 -0.17
CA GLY A 395 -14.06 14.06 -1.32
C GLY A 395 -12.71 13.36 -1.53
N HIS A 396 -11.99 13.11 -0.43
CA HIS A 396 -10.78 12.30 -0.40
C HIS A 396 -11.01 10.91 -1.01
N GLU A 397 -12.04 10.19 -0.50
CA GLU A 397 -12.36 8.86 -0.97
C GLU A 397 -12.76 8.84 -2.47
N VAL A 398 -13.50 9.85 -2.93
CA VAL A 398 -13.86 9.98 -4.35
C VAL A 398 -12.60 10.24 -5.21
N ALA A 399 -11.65 11.05 -4.73
CA ALA A 399 -10.44 11.44 -5.48
C ALA A 399 -9.50 10.27 -5.81
N HIS A 400 -9.55 9.17 -5.07
CA HIS A 400 -8.83 7.94 -5.41
C HIS A 400 -9.23 7.35 -6.79
N ALA A 401 -10.33 7.78 -7.41
CA ALA A 401 -10.70 7.32 -8.76
C ALA A 401 -9.75 7.84 -9.86
N TRP A 402 -8.90 8.84 -9.56
CA TRP A 402 -8.01 9.48 -10.52
C TRP A 402 -6.65 8.81 -10.66
N THR A 403 -6.15 8.15 -9.60
CA THR A 403 -4.82 7.54 -9.60
C THR A 403 -4.87 6.07 -9.23
N ARG A 404 -4.02 5.28 -9.89
CA ARG A 404 -3.83 3.84 -9.63
C ARG A 404 -2.34 3.49 -9.62
N PRO A 405 -1.55 4.13 -8.74
CA PRO A 405 -0.11 4.02 -8.80
C PRO A 405 0.38 2.67 -8.28
N VAL A 406 1.58 2.31 -8.73
CA VAL A 406 2.31 1.09 -8.36
C VAL A 406 3.78 1.38 -8.08
N GLY A 407 4.44 0.44 -7.38
CA GLY A 407 5.87 0.52 -7.09
C GLY A 407 6.21 1.49 -5.94
N PRO A 408 7.46 1.98 -5.87
CA PRO A 408 7.88 2.90 -4.82
C PRO A 408 7.03 4.18 -4.79
N ALA A 409 6.80 4.72 -3.60
CA ALA A 409 5.95 5.89 -3.37
C ALA A 409 4.48 5.74 -3.86
N THR A 410 3.98 4.51 -3.96
CA THR A 410 2.56 4.24 -4.31
C THR A 410 1.60 4.98 -3.37
N ASN A 411 1.82 4.91 -2.05
CA ASN A 411 0.91 5.54 -1.09
C ASN A 411 0.99 7.08 -1.12
N PHE A 412 2.14 7.67 -1.44
CA PHE A 412 2.23 9.10 -1.74
C PHE A 412 1.33 9.49 -2.93
N LEU A 413 1.37 8.72 -4.02
CA LEU A 413 0.55 8.96 -5.21
C LEU A 413 -0.93 8.54 -5.05
N ARG A 414 -1.29 7.86 -3.95
CA ARG A 414 -2.68 7.54 -3.57
C ARG A 414 -3.22 8.51 -2.52
N GLU A 415 -2.67 8.44 -1.31
CA GLU A 415 -3.13 9.17 -0.13
C GLU A 415 -2.70 10.63 -0.19
N GLY A 416 -1.44 10.90 -0.54
CA GLY A 416 -0.96 12.27 -0.71
C GLY A 416 -1.73 13.02 -1.80
N TRP A 417 -1.99 12.35 -2.92
CA TRP A 417 -2.87 12.83 -3.99
C TRP A 417 -4.30 13.09 -3.50
N ALA A 418 -4.93 12.14 -2.82
CA ALA A 418 -6.31 12.27 -2.36
C ALA A 418 -6.45 13.39 -1.33
N SER A 419 -5.51 13.55 -0.40
CA SER A 419 -5.44 14.69 0.52
C SER A 419 -5.19 16.02 -0.20
N PHE A 420 -4.45 16.04 -1.31
CA PHE A 420 -4.28 17.25 -2.12
C PHE A 420 -5.58 17.64 -2.85
N ALA A 421 -6.31 16.65 -3.39
CA ALA A 421 -7.64 16.87 -3.94
C ALA A 421 -8.64 17.34 -2.87
N GLU A 422 -8.55 16.80 -1.65
CA GLU A 422 -9.31 17.25 -0.48
C GLU A 422 -9.07 18.73 -0.18
N ALA A 423 -7.81 19.16 -0.15
CA ALA A 423 -7.45 20.58 0.02
C ALA A 423 -8.07 21.47 -1.07
N TYR A 424 -8.08 21.02 -2.33
CA TYR A 424 -8.75 21.72 -3.43
C TYR A 424 -10.28 21.80 -3.25
N LEU A 425 -10.92 20.74 -2.77
CA LEU A 425 -12.37 20.74 -2.51
C LEU A 425 -12.74 21.68 -1.35
N LEU A 426 -11.88 21.77 -0.33
CA LEU A 426 -12.01 22.76 0.76
C LEU A 426 -11.83 24.19 0.24
N GLU A 427 -10.84 24.43 -0.63
CA GLU A 427 -10.63 25.71 -1.32
C GLU A 427 -11.91 26.15 -2.04
N LYS A 428 -12.52 25.24 -2.82
CA LYS A 428 -13.76 25.50 -3.58
C LYS A 428 -15.00 25.69 -2.72
N SER A 429 -15.01 25.14 -1.51
CA SER A 429 -16.17 25.22 -0.62
C SER A 429 -16.10 26.41 0.35
N PHE A 430 -14.89 26.80 0.78
CA PHE A 430 -14.70 27.74 1.89
C PHE A 430 -13.57 28.77 1.69
N GLY A 431 -12.85 28.72 0.57
CA GLY A 431 -11.77 29.66 0.25
C GLY A 431 -10.40 29.35 0.90
N ASP A 432 -9.39 30.14 0.51
CA ASP A 432 -7.97 29.86 0.77
C ASP A 432 -7.60 29.81 2.26
N THR A 433 -8.23 30.62 3.10
CA THR A 433 -7.97 30.63 4.56
C THR A 433 -8.26 29.27 5.21
N THR A 434 -9.16 28.49 4.61
CA THR A 434 -9.46 27.12 5.05
C THR A 434 -8.36 26.14 4.65
N VAL A 435 -7.75 26.32 3.47
CA VAL A 435 -6.61 25.51 3.02
C VAL A 435 -5.39 25.75 3.90
N SER A 436 -5.08 26.99 4.27
CA SER A 436 -3.97 27.28 5.18
C SER A 436 -4.14 26.59 6.54
N ARG A 437 -5.37 26.53 7.07
CA ARG A 437 -5.67 25.79 8.32
C ARG A 437 -5.56 24.27 8.14
N PHE A 438 -6.03 23.73 7.01
CA PHE A 438 -5.84 22.32 6.67
C PHE A 438 -4.36 21.94 6.64
N MET A 439 -3.54 22.69 5.90
CA MET A 439 -2.10 22.45 5.77
C MET A 439 -1.39 22.57 7.13
N ALA A 440 -1.69 23.61 7.93
CA ALA A 440 -1.15 23.78 9.26
C ALA A 440 -1.49 22.60 10.20
N ASN A 441 -2.73 22.10 10.14
CA ASN A 441 -3.13 20.91 10.89
C ASN A 441 -2.33 19.67 10.47
N TYR A 442 -2.18 19.43 9.16
CA TYR A 442 -1.41 18.30 8.64
C TYR A 442 0.10 18.40 8.97
N LYS A 443 0.67 19.62 9.01
CA LYS A 443 2.04 19.85 9.53
C LYS A 443 2.15 19.46 11.00
N SER A 444 1.18 19.88 11.81
CA SER A 444 1.12 19.51 13.24
C SER A 444 0.99 17.98 13.41
N LEU A 445 0.15 17.30 12.62
CA LEU A 445 -0.01 15.85 12.69
C LEU A 445 1.26 15.10 12.27
N TYR A 446 1.98 15.60 11.26
CA TYR A 446 3.28 15.04 10.86
C TYR A 446 4.30 15.05 12.03
N PHE A 447 4.47 16.19 12.70
CA PHE A 447 5.44 16.29 13.79
C PHE A 447 4.96 15.59 15.07
N LYS A 448 3.69 15.76 15.47
CA LYS A 448 3.14 15.13 16.68
C LYS A 448 3.03 13.60 16.56
N GLY A 449 2.79 13.09 15.35
CA GLY A 449 2.84 11.66 15.06
C GLY A 449 4.26 11.07 15.11
N GLY A 450 5.29 11.92 15.20
CA GLY A 450 6.68 11.50 15.24
C GLY A 450 7.12 10.80 13.96
N PHE A 451 6.59 11.20 12.80
CA PHE A 451 6.96 10.65 11.50
C PHE A 451 8.35 11.09 11.05
N ASP A 452 8.78 12.27 11.50
CA ASP A 452 10.06 12.86 11.16
C ASP A 452 11.24 12.00 11.60
N GLY A 453 12.11 11.65 10.65
CA GLY A 453 13.27 10.76 10.85
C GLY A 453 12.94 9.26 10.86
N LYS A 454 11.66 8.86 10.81
CA LYS A 454 11.26 7.44 10.91
C LYS A 454 10.95 6.79 9.57
N SER A 455 10.18 7.45 8.72
CA SER A 455 9.64 6.86 7.48
C SER A 455 9.75 7.84 6.32
N SER A 456 10.13 7.33 5.14
CA SER A 456 10.12 8.10 3.89
C SER A 456 8.81 7.82 3.13
N LEU A 457 8.47 8.68 2.16
CA LEU A 457 7.36 8.41 1.25
C LEU A 457 7.70 7.29 0.25
N TRP A 458 8.99 7.06 -0.02
CA TRP A 458 9.48 6.04 -0.94
C TRP A 458 9.09 4.62 -0.49
N ASP A 459 9.18 4.35 0.81
CA ASP A 459 9.02 3.01 1.42
C ASP A 459 7.86 2.94 2.43
N ASP A 460 6.81 3.76 2.30
CA ASP A 460 5.63 3.73 3.18
C ASP A 460 4.63 2.63 2.79
N ALA A 461 5.08 1.38 2.66
CA ALA A 461 4.24 0.27 2.20
C ALA A 461 3.04 -0.01 3.12
N SER A 462 3.21 0.18 4.44
CA SER A 462 2.17 -0.06 5.45
C SER A 462 1.15 1.07 5.58
N ASN A 463 1.32 2.17 4.84
CA ASN A 463 0.46 3.36 4.89
C ASN A 463 0.27 3.88 6.33
N ASN A 464 1.37 4.08 7.07
CA ASN A 464 1.31 4.38 8.50
C ASN A 464 0.94 5.85 8.82
N GLY A 465 0.60 6.65 7.82
CA GLY A 465 0.19 8.05 7.99
C GLY A 465 1.11 9.07 7.29
N VAL A 466 2.38 8.73 7.04
CA VAL A 466 3.33 9.68 6.43
C VAL A 466 2.88 10.12 5.03
N SER A 467 2.28 9.21 4.25
CA SER A 467 1.74 9.51 2.93
C SER A 467 0.61 10.56 2.93
N TYR A 468 -0.23 10.58 3.97
CA TYR A 468 -1.25 11.62 4.12
C TYR A 468 -0.63 12.98 4.44
N TYR A 469 0.21 13.02 5.49
CA TYR A 469 0.71 14.27 6.04
C TYR A 469 1.86 14.87 5.22
N LYS A 470 2.95 14.12 5.05
CA LYS A 470 4.09 14.59 4.25
C LYS A 470 3.72 14.65 2.77
N GLY A 471 2.94 13.68 2.28
CA GLY A 471 2.57 13.62 0.86
C GLY A 471 1.79 14.83 0.37
N VAL A 472 0.75 15.27 1.09
CA VAL A 472 0.01 16.49 0.68
C VAL A 472 0.89 17.73 0.71
N TRP A 473 1.79 17.84 1.70
CA TRP A 473 2.76 18.93 1.79
C TRP A 473 3.70 18.97 0.60
N VAL A 474 4.21 17.82 0.15
CA VAL A 474 5.06 17.75 -1.04
C VAL A 474 4.32 18.27 -2.27
N LEU A 475 3.07 17.85 -2.51
CA LEU A 475 2.28 18.36 -3.63
C LEU A 475 1.98 19.86 -3.52
N TYR A 476 1.68 20.34 -2.30
CA TYR A 476 1.42 21.75 -2.05
C TYR A 476 2.65 22.63 -2.28
N MET A 477 3.83 22.21 -1.79
CA MET A 477 5.09 22.94 -2.00
C MET A 477 5.52 22.91 -3.47
N LEU A 478 5.34 21.78 -4.17
CA LEU A 478 5.62 21.70 -5.61
C LEU A 478 4.71 22.61 -6.43
N ARG A 479 3.43 22.77 -6.05
CA ARG A 479 2.50 23.72 -6.68
C ARG A 479 2.99 25.15 -6.54
N ASP A 480 3.51 25.52 -5.38
CA ASP A 480 4.07 26.86 -5.13
C ASP A 480 5.37 27.08 -5.90
N GLN A 481 6.33 26.15 -5.76
CA GLN A 481 7.67 26.26 -6.34
C GLN A 481 7.68 26.23 -7.88
N LEU A 482 6.84 25.42 -8.52
CA LEU A 482 6.74 25.36 -9.98
C LEU A 482 5.79 26.45 -10.55
N GLY A 483 4.99 27.06 -9.69
CA GLY A 483 3.86 27.89 -10.09
C GLY A 483 2.63 27.06 -10.46
N LYS A 484 1.46 27.55 -10.03
CA LYS A 484 0.18 26.84 -10.13
C LYS A 484 -0.14 26.31 -11.54
N ALA A 485 0.06 27.11 -12.58
CA ALA A 485 -0.29 26.71 -13.95
C ALA A 485 0.58 25.56 -14.48
N VAL A 486 1.89 25.60 -14.21
CA VAL A 486 2.84 24.55 -14.60
C VAL A 486 2.56 23.26 -13.85
N PHE A 487 2.38 23.35 -12.52
CA PHE A 487 2.04 22.21 -11.69
C PHE A 487 0.71 21.57 -12.11
N ASP A 488 -0.35 22.37 -12.28
CA ASP A 488 -1.67 21.88 -12.72
C ASP A 488 -1.56 21.14 -14.07
N LYS A 489 -0.80 21.68 -15.02
CA LYS A 489 -0.56 21.05 -16.33
C LYS A 489 0.16 19.71 -16.20
N GLY A 490 1.25 19.65 -15.42
CA GLY A 490 2.03 18.43 -15.25
C GLY A 490 1.26 17.34 -14.48
N LEU A 491 0.54 17.72 -13.42
CA LEU A 491 -0.29 16.79 -12.66
C LEU A 491 -1.44 16.23 -13.50
N LYS A 492 -2.11 17.07 -14.29
CA LYS A 492 -3.14 16.62 -15.25
C LYS A 492 -2.54 15.67 -16.30
N ALA A 493 -1.35 15.94 -16.82
CA ALA A 493 -0.66 15.07 -17.76
C ALA A 493 -0.33 13.69 -17.15
N PHE A 494 0.14 13.67 -15.89
CA PHE A 494 0.38 12.43 -15.14
C PHE A 494 -0.92 11.59 -15.00
N ILE A 495 -2.00 12.20 -14.52
CA ILE A 495 -3.29 11.54 -14.27
C ILE A 495 -3.92 11.02 -15.56
N GLN A 496 -3.87 11.79 -16.65
CA GLN A 496 -4.48 11.41 -17.93
C GLN A 496 -3.60 10.49 -18.79
N SER A 497 -2.40 10.15 -18.32
CA SER A 497 -1.49 9.25 -19.02
C SER A 497 -2.07 7.83 -19.09
N LYS A 498 -1.86 7.17 -20.22
CA LYS A 498 -2.15 5.74 -20.40
C LYS A 498 -1.01 4.82 -19.96
N LYS A 499 0.12 5.40 -19.55
CA LYS A 499 1.28 4.65 -19.05
C LYS A 499 1.01 4.20 -17.61
N GLN A 500 1.77 3.21 -17.16
CA GLN A 500 1.76 2.81 -15.76
C GLN A 500 2.06 4.01 -14.86
N MET A 501 1.18 4.23 -13.89
CA MET A 501 1.35 5.30 -12.92
C MET A 501 2.39 4.88 -11.89
N ASP A 502 3.57 5.45 -11.96
CA ASP A 502 4.63 5.28 -10.99
C ASP A 502 5.30 6.64 -10.71
N ILE A 503 6.22 6.66 -9.76
CA ILE A 503 6.92 7.89 -9.41
C ILE A 503 7.75 8.47 -10.55
N SER A 504 8.24 7.62 -11.47
CA SER A 504 9.02 8.06 -12.62
C SER A 504 8.15 8.82 -13.62
N LEU A 505 6.92 8.34 -13.87
CA LEU A 505 5.95 9.04 -14.71
C LEU A 505 5.51 10.36 -14.08
N PHE A 506 5.31 10.40 -12.76
CA PHE A 506 4.97 11.63 -12.04
C PHE A 506 6.05 12.71 -12.22
N ILE A 507 7.31 12.38 -11.90
CA ILE A 507 8.44 13.30 -12.06
C ILE A 507 8.57 13.73 -13.53
N LYS A 508 8.50 12.78 -14.47
CA LYS A 508 8.59 13.08 -15.90
C LYS A 508 7.51 14.06 -16.37
N SER A 509 6.26 13.86 -15.95
CA SER A 509 5.13 14.71 -16.36
C SER A 509 5.27 16.13 -15.82
N LEU A 510 5.78 16.28 -14.58
CA LEU A 510 6.11 17.59 -14.03
C LEU A 510 7.30 18.24 -14.75
N SER A 511 8.37 17.50 -15.05
CA SER A 511 9.53 18.01 -15.77
C SER A 511 9.15 18.51 -17.18
N GLU A 512 8.33 17.74 -17.90
CA GLU A 512 7.82 18.14 -19.22
C GLU A 512 6.95 19.39 -19.16
N ALA A 513 6.13 19.55 -18.12
CA ALA A 513 5.32 20.75 -17.93
C ALA A 513 6.18 21.98 -17.56
N ALA A 514 7.21 21.79 -16.75
CA ALA A 514 8.13 22.84 -16.30
C ALA A 514 9.17 23.25 -17.34
N GLY A 515 9.40 22.41 -18.36
CA GLY A 515 10.45 22.63 -19.35
C GLY A 515 11.87 22.40 -18.82
N THR A 516 12.00 21.83 -17.62
CA THR A 516 13.28 21.53 -16.95
C THR A 516 13.13 20.27 -16.10
N ASP A 517 14.22 19.59 -15.79
CA ASP A 517 14.17 18.41 -14.93
C ASP A 517 13.91 18.79 -13.47
N VAL A 518 12.73 18.42 -12.93
CA VAL A 518 12.36 18.69 -11.53
C VAL A 518 12.79 17.58 -10.57
N LYS A 519 13.44 16.51 -11.05
CA LYS A 519 13.83 15.36 -10.23
C LYS A 519 14.61 15.76 -8.97
N HIS A 520 15.55 16.69 -9.10
CA HIS A 520 16.39 17.18 -8.00
C HIS A 520 15.61 17.92 -6.91
N VAL A 521 14.44 18.48 -7.24
CA VAL A 521 13.51 19.09 -6.29
C VAL A 521 12.64 18.01 -5.65
N VAL A 522 12.09 17.09 -6.44
CA VAL A 522 11.08 16.12 -5.97
C VAL A 522 11.69 14.98 -5.14
N GLU A 523 12.81 14.39 -5.58
CA GLU A 523 13.32 13.16 -4.97
C GLU A 523 13.72 13.29 -3.50
N PRO A 524 14.41 14.37 -3.04
CA PRO A 524 14.75 14.51 -1.62
C PRO A 524 13.52 14.47 -0.72
N TRP A 525 12.43 15.15 -1.13
CA TRP A 525 11.17 15.14 -0.40
C TRP A 525 10.54 13.74 -0.30
N ILE A 526 10.73 12.87 -1.29
CA ILE A 526 10.12 11.54 -1.30
C ILE A 526 11.01 10.51 -0.57
N LYS A 527 12.31 10.54 -0.83
CA LYS A 527 13.26 9.53 -0.36
C LYS A 527 13.75 9.78 1.06
N SER A 528 13.88 11.03 1.47
CA SER A 528 14.35 11.34 2.83
C SER A 528 13.32 10.96 3.89
N LYS A 529 13.81 10.42 5.00
CA LYS A 529 12.99 10.13 6.20
C LYS A 529 12.75 11.38 7.06
N GLN A 530 13.57 12.41 6.88
CA GLN A 530 13.47 13.66 7.62
C GLN A 530 12.93 14.77 6.70
N VAL A 531 12.45 15.86 7.30
CA VAL A 531 12.26 17.14 6.59
C VAL A 531 13.41 18.09 6.94
N PRO A 532 13.68 19.16 6.17
CA PRO A 532 14.74 20.09 6.52
C PRO A 532 14.55 20.66 7.92
N HIS A 533 15.58 20.55 8.76
CA HIS A 533 15.68 21.31 10.01
C HIS A 533 16.51 22.55 9.70
N VAL A 534 15.86 23.71 9.70
CA VAL A 534 16.39 24.96 9.16
C VAL A 534 16.85 25.89 10.28
N GLY A 535 18.09 26.33 10.19
CA GLY A 535 18.64 27.42 10.99
C GLY A 535 18.92 28.66 10.13
N ALA A 536 18.90 29.84 10.75
CA ALA A 536 19.36 31.07 10.12
C ALA A 536 20.21 31.87 11.09
N LEU A 537 21.31 32.43 10.59
CA LEU A 537 22.24 33.29 11.31
C LEU A 537 22.53 34.53 10.46
N ILE A 538 22.58 35.70 11.09
CA ILE A 538 22.95 36.95 10.43
C ILE A 538 24.28 37.45 10.96
N THR A 539 25.22 37.74 10.06
CA THR A 539 26.52 38.33 10.37
C THR A 539 26.70 39.58 9.52
N GLU A 540 26.67 40.76 10.16
CA GLU A 540 26.73 42.06 9.50
C GLU A 540 25.70 42.23 8.36
N LYS A 541 26.08 41.99 7.10
CA LYS A 541 25.21 42.09 5.92
C LYS A 541 25.00 40.73 5.25
N GLU A 542 25.37 39.63 5.89
CA GLU A 542 25.21 38.28 5.36
C GLU A 542 24.19 37.49 6.16
N LEU A 543 23.27 36.83 5.46
CA LEU A 543 22.37 35.81 5.99
C LEU A 543 22.90 34.43 5.62
N SER A 544 23.26 33.64 6.61
CA SER A 544 23.57 32.21 6.46
C SER A 544 22.34 31.38 6.80
N ILE A 545 21.90 30.52 5.88
CA ILE A 545 20.82 29.56 6.11
C ILE A 545 21.41 28.15 6.08
N SER A 546 21.15 27.37 7.13
CA SER A 546 21.57 25.97 7.23
C SER A 546 20.37 25.03 7.15
N GLN A 547 20.60 23.81 6.66
CA GLN A 547 19.69 22.69 6.78
C GLN A 547 20.44 21.43 7.23
N GLU A 548 19.85 20.66 8.13
CA GLU A 548 20.39 19.37 8.57
C GLU A 548 19.79 18.19 7.79
N GLY A 549 20.56 17.11 7.66
CA GLY A 549 20.15 15.87 7.00
C GLY A 549 20.45 15.85 5.50
N ASP A 550 19.59 15.18 4.74
CA ASP A 550 19.64 15.21 3.27
C ASP A 550 19.47 16.66 2.77
N VAL A 551 20.08 17.01 1.63
CA VAL A 551 19.97 18.36 1.07
C VAL A 551 18.71 18.47 0.22
N PHE A 552 17.85 19.42 0.56
CA PHE A 552 16.63 19.75 -0.19
C PHE A 552 16.81 21.04 -0.97
N VAL A 553 16.07 21.15 -2.08
CA VAL A 553 16.01 22.33 -2.93
C VAL A 553 14.63 22.97 -2.85
N PHE A 554 14.53 24.14 -2.22
CA PHE A 554 13.25 24.82 -2.00
C PHE A 554 13.44 26.34 -1.79
N PRO A 555 12.45 27.16 -2.18
CA PRO A 555 12.41 28.57 -1.81
C PRO A 555 11.99 28.73 -0.35
N ILE A 556 12.59 29.66 0.38
CA ILE A 556 12.19 30.02 1.74
C ILE A 556 11.95 31.53 1.87
N ASP A 557 10.77 31.89 2.37
CA ASP A 557 10.43 33.26 2.70
C ASP A 557 10.94 33.60 4.11
N ILE A 558 11.61 34.74 4.26
CA ILE A 558 12.02 35.28 5.55
C ILE A 558 11.50 36.71 5.68
N ALA A 559 10.81 36.98 6.78
CA ALA A 559 10.40 38.32 7.17
C ALA A 559 11.40 38.89 8.18
N PHE A 560 11.98 40.04 7.85
CA PHE A 560 12.86 40.83 8.71
C PHE A 560 12.05 41.97 9.30
N MET A 561 11.89 41.98 10.62
CA MET A 561 11.36 43.13 11.35
C MET A 561 12.53 44.05 11.66
N LEU A 562 12.51 45.27 11.13
CA LEU A 562 13.55 46.26 11.37
C LEU A 562 13.30 47.03 12.67
N GLN A 563 14.33 47.73 13.17
CA GLN A 563 14.24 48.54 14.39
C GLN A 563 13.17 49.64 14.30
N ASP A 564 12.94 50.17 13.09
CA ASP A 564 11.88 51.15 12.81
C ASP A 564 10.48 50.53 12.61
N ASN A 565 10.32 49.24 12.93
CA ASN A 565 9.12 48.42 12.76
C ASN A 565 8.67 48.18 11.32
N ARG A 566 9.44 48.56 10.29
CA ARG A 566 9.16 48.10 8.91
C ARG A 566 9.41 46.60 8.82
N ILE A 567 8.59 45.91 8.03
CA ILE A 567 8.76 44.49 7.72
C ILE A 567 9.23 44.36 6.27
N VAL A 568 10.44 43.82 6.08
CA VAL A 568 10.96 43.47 4.76
C VAL A 568 10.82 41.97 4.57
N ARG A 569 10.21 41.53 3.47
CA ARG A 569 10.10 40.11 3.10
C ARG A 569 11.02 39.82 1.92
N LYS A 570 11.86 38.78 2.03
CA LYS A 570 12.70 38.28 0.93
C LYS A 570 12.57 36.77 0.82
N THR A 571 12.71 36.25 -0.41
CA THR A 571 12.70 34.82 -0.72
C THR A 571 14.10 34.38 -1.10
N PHE A 572 14.55 33.25 -0.55
CA PHE A 572 15.88 32.69 -0.79
C PHE A 572 15.76 31.26 -1.33
N ASN A 573 16.46 30.94 -2.42
CA ASN A 573 16.46 29.59 -2.99
C ASN A 573 17.57 28.76 -2.33
N ILE A 574 17.18 27.81 -1.50
CA ILE A 574 18.09 26.92 -0.77
C ILE A 574 18.44 25.73 -1.65
N SER A 575 19.73 25.39 -1.71
CA SER A 575 20.23 24.25 -2.50
C SER A 575 21.44 23.55 -1.88
N LYS A 576 21.90 24.01 -0.71
CA LYS A 576 23.08 23.50 0.01
C LYS A 576 22.75 23.29 1.49
N SER A 577 23.56 22.49 2.17
CA SER A 577 23.48 22.30 3.64
C SER A 577 23.75 23.59 4.42
N LEU A 578 24.62 24.46 3.88
CA LEU A 578 24.84 25.82 4.36
C LEU A 578 24.96 26.74 3.13
N GLN A 579 24.18 27.83 3.11
CA GLN A 579 24.16 28.78 2.01
C GLN A 579 24.08 30.22 2.54
N SER A 580 25.03 31.04 2.13
CA SER A 580 25.10 32.46 2.47
C SER A 580 24.48 33.34 1.39
N PHE A 581 23.82 34.42 1.81
CA PHE A 581 23.19 35.42 0.97
C PHE A 581 23.51 36.82 1.47
N GLN A 582 23.87 37.73 0.56
CA GLN A 582 24.07 39.14 0.91
C GLN A 582 22.72 39.85 1.09
N LEU A 583 22.63 40.67 2.14
CA LEU A 583 21.45 41.46 2.47
C LEU A 583 21.61 42.89 1.95
N ASP A 584 20.91 43.19 0.87
CA ASP A 584 20.85 44.56 0.36
C ASP A 584 19.86 45.42 1.15
N GLY A 585 20.30 46.62 1.55
CA GLY A 585 19.47 47.69 2.11
C GLY A 585 19.37 47.75 3.63
N PHE A 586 19.96 46.81 4.37
CA PHE A 586 20.03 46.82 5.83
C PHE A 586 21.12 45.86 6.34
N SER A 587 21.54 46.02 7.59
CA SER A 587 22.53 45.20 8.29
C SER A 587 21.91 44.56 9.55
N LYS A 588 22.67 43.69 10.21
CA LYS A 588 22.32 43.05 11.48
C LYS A 588 21.79 44.04 12.52
N ASN A 589 22.43 45.20 12.65
CA ASN A 589 22.05 46.22 13.63
C ASN A 589 20.69 46.86 13.34
N ASP A 590 20.25 46.83 12.08
CA ASP A 590 18.95 47.35 11.66
C ASP A 590 17.81 46.34 11.92
N ILE A 591 18.13 45.08 12.24
CA ILE A 591 17.16 44.00 12.38
C ILE A 591 16.81 43.82 13.86
N LYS A 592 15.52 43.90 14.16
CA LYS A 592 14.92 43.65 15.48
C LYS A 592 14.59 42.17 15.69
N SER A 593 14.09 41.50 14.66
CA SER A 593 13.84 40.05 14.68
C SER A 593 13.66 39.49 13.27
N ILE A 594 13.79 38.17 13.13
CA ILE A 594 13.46 37.46 11.90
C ILE A 594 12.39 36.41 12.13
N LYS A 595 11.57 36.18 11.11
CA LYS A 595 10.60 35.09 11.06
C LYS A 595 10.82 34.28 9.80
N ILE A 596 11.31 33.06 9.98
CA ILE A 596 11.47 32.06 8.91
C ILE A 596 10.09 31.48 8.58
N ASP A 597 9.79 31.35 7.28
CA ASP A 597 8.52 30.84 6.76
C ASP A 597 7.30 31.53 7.41
N PRO A 598 7.18 32.87 7.30
CA PRO A 598 6.23 33.66 8.07
C PRO A 598 4.76 33.29 7.84
N ASP A 599 4.45 32.73 6.68
CA ASP A 599 3.12 32.32 6.24
C ASP A 599 2.91 30.79 6.32
N ASN A 600 3.88 30.05 6.87
CA ASN A 600 3.84 28.60 7.05
C ASN A 600 3.56 27.84 5.74
N LYS A 601 4.34 28.13 4.69
CA LYS A 601 4.25 27.53 3.35
C LYS A 601 5.10 26.26 3.19
N LEU A 602 5.95 25.94 4.17
CA LEU A 602 6.88 24.82 4.07
C LEU A 602 6.68 23.78 5.17
N LEU A 603 6.90 22.51 4.83
CA LEU A 603 7.07 21.44 5.81
C LEU A 603 8.54 21.38 6.25
N ILE A 604 8.92 22.28 7.15
CA ILE A 604 10.24 22.35 7.78
C ILE A 604 10.12 22.42 9.30
N LYS A 605 11.21 22.06 9.99
CA LYS A 605 11.40 22.32 11.41
C LYS A 605 12.35 23.50 11.56
N ILE A 606 11.98 24.51 12.33
CA ILE A 606 12.86 25.66 12.60
C ILE A 606 13.70 25.33 13.84
N MET A 607 15.02 25.50 13.74
CA MET A 607 15.96 25.25 14.84
C MET A 607 15.90 26.39 15.86
N SER A 608 16.04 26.03 17.14
CA SER A 608 16.05 26.97 18.27
C SER A 608 17.21 27.97 18.24
N GLU A 609 18.29 27.66 17.51
CA GLU A 609 19.47 28.53 17.36
C GLU A 609 19.31 29.62 16.29
N THR A 610 18.07 30.02 16.00
CA THR A 610 17.82 31.21 15.15
C THR A 610 18.24 32.45 15.95
N SER A 611 19.51 32.81 15.85
CA SER A 611 20.13 33.90 16.58
C SER A 611 20.40 35.08 15.66
N LEU A 612 20.16 36.29 16.17
CA LEU A 612 20.50 37.53 15.50
C LEU A 612 22.00 37.74 15.49
#